data_AF-A0A9W4QX23-F1
#
_entry.id   AF-A0A9W4QX23-F1
#
_cell.length_a   1.000
_cell.length_b   1.000
_cell.length_c   1.000
_cell.angle_alpha   90.00
_cell.angle_beta   90.00
_cell.angle_gamma   90.00
#
_symmetry.space_group_name_H-M   'P 1'
#
loop_
_entity.id
_entity.type
_entity.pdbx_description
1 polymer ?
#
loop_
_entity_poly.entity_id
_entity_poly.type
_entity_poly.pdbx_seq_one_letter_code
_entity_poly.pdbx_strand_id
1 'polypeptide(L)'
;MTDTIFDSQNQSVTVNGVTHLTNPLTGESWQNEQEVAEYFAPEPEVTEQAAPWVQASLTDVAVTGEAARLVGDIHWVKVGTEFVLTANLLLSDEEASLPESLQNCELMLMCERVVDGKLPIDDMRYIASIQDGKVTLNGQFVDSGNYVISEERVNRGLERINAPFRLTFDTVEFDAYL
;
A
#
# COMPACT_ATOMS: atom_id res chain seq x y z
N MET A 1 59.77 -19.33 -19.59
CA MET A 1 59.88 -19.63 -18.15
C MET A 1 59.37 -18.40 -17.45
N THR A 2 58.27 -18.51 -16.71
CA THR A 2 57.66 -17.37 -16.02
C THR A 2 58.24 -17.36 -14.62
N ASP A 3 59.10 -16.40 -14.31
CA ASP A 3 59.67 -16.24 -12.97
C ASP A 3 58.57 -15.72 -12.05
N THR A 4 58.12 -16.57 -11.13
CA THR A 4 57.20 -16.19 -10.05
C THR A 4 58.02 -16.09 -8.78
N ILE A 5 58.17 -14.88 -8.25
CA ILE A 5 58.89 -14.61 -6.99
C ILE A 5 57.83 -14.33 -5.92
N PHE A 6 57.84 -15.12 -4.85
CA PHE A 6 57.00 -14.90 -3.67
C PHE A 6 57.81 -14.18 -2.59
N ASP A 7 57.43 -12.96 -2.25
CA ASP A 7 57.94 -12.25 -1.07
C ASP A 7 56.97 -12.42 0.08
N SER A 8 57.35 -13.20 1.09
CA SER A 8 56.51 -13.47 2.27
C SER A 8 56.33 -12.26 3.20
N GLN A 9 56.98 -11.12 2.93
CA GLN A 9 56.82 -9.89 3.71
C GLN A 9 55.94 -8.84 3.03
N ASN A 10 55.64 -8.98 1.74
CA ASN A 10 54.76 -8.08 1.00
C ASN A 10 53.73 -8.90 0.20
N GLN A 11 52.45 -8.63 0.45
CA GLN A 11 51.28 -9.31 -0.10
C GLN A 11 51.10 -9.09 -1.61
N SER A 12 52.10 -9.42 -2.42
CA SER A 12 52.10 -9.15 -3.86
C SER A 12 52.84 -10.21 -4.68
N VAL A 13 52.37 -10.45 -5.90
CA VAL A 13 52.95 -11.37 -6.89
C VAL A 13 53.21 -10.62 -8.19
N THR A 14 54.41 -10.75 -8.76
CA THR A 14 54.74 -10.16 -10.08
C THR A 14 54.58 -11.19 -11.19
N VAL A 15 53.74 -10.90 -12.19
CA VAL A 15 53.52 -11.74 -13.38
C VAL A 15 53.82 -10.91 -14.63
N ASN A 16 54.72 -11.37 -15.49
CA ASN A 16 55.14 -10.67 -16.73
C ASN A 16 55.56 -9.20 -16.52
N GLY A 17 56.15 -8.89 -15.36
CA GLY A 17 56.61 -7.53 -15.01
C GLY A 17 55.55 -6.62 -14.36
N VAL A 18 54.34 -7.13 -14.12
CA VAL A 18 53.26 -6.40 -13.43
C VAL A 18 53.10 -6.97 -12.03
N THR A 19 53.15 -6.11 -11.00
CA THR A 19 52.94 -6.51 -9.60
C THR A 19 51.46 -6.43 -9.25
N HIS A 20 50.92 -7.54 -8.77
CA HIS A 20 49.55 -7.68 -8.29
C HIS A 20 49.55 -7.78 -6.77
N LEU A 21 48.60 -7.16 -6.08
CA LEU A 21 48.32 -7.42 -4.67
C LEU A 21 47.53 -8.73 -4.55
N THR A 22 47.71 -9.51 -3.48
CA THR A 22 47.06 -10.83 -3.36
C THR A 22 46.45 -11.08 -1.99
N ASN A 23 45.28 -11.72 -1.97
CA ASN A 23 44.66 -12.21 -0.75
C ASN A 23 45.32 -13.54 -0.34
N PRO A 24 46.01 -13.62 0.81
CA PRO A 24 46.65 -14.87 1.23
C PRO A 24 45.65 -15.98 1.62
N LEU A 25 44.37 -15.64 1.81
CA LEU A 25 43.32 -16.59 2.21
C LEU A 25 42.52 -17.13 1.01
N THR A 26 42.24 -16.30 0.01
CA THR A 26 41.41 -16.68 -1.14
C THR A 26 42.21 -16.91 -2.42
N GLY A 27 43.46 -16.43 -2.48
CA GLY A 27 44.30 -16.48 -3.68
C GLY A 27 43.89 -15.49 -4.76
N GLU A 28 42.91 -14.61 -4.50
CA GLU A 28 42.52 -13.53 -5.41
C GLU A 28 43.66 -12.53 -5.58
N SER A 29 43.80 -12.02 -6.79
CA SER A 29 44.80 -11.02 -7.14
C SER A 29 44.14 -9.74 -7.64
N TRP A 30 44.67 -8.61 -7.21
CA TRP A 30 44.21 -7.28 -7.52
C TRP A 30 45.31 -6.49 -8.22
N GLN A 31 44.92 -5.67 -9.19
CA GLN A 31 45.84 -4.87 -9.99
C GLN A 31 46.31 -3.61 -9.26
N ASN A 32 45.58 -3.15 -8.25
CA ASN A 32 45.86 -1.93 -7.50
C ASN A 32 45.15 -1.91 -6.13
N GLU A 33 45.46 -0.90 -5.31
CA GLU A 33 44.88 -0.71 -3.99
C GLU A 33 43.37 -0.37 -4.01
N GLN A 34 42.85 0.17 -5.12
CA GLN A 34 41.42 0.48 -5.25
C GLN A 34 40.58 -0.80 -5.33
N GLU A 35 41.02 -1.79 -6.12
CA GLU A 35 40.36 -3.10 -6.20
C GLU A 35 40.37 -3.83 -4.85
N VAL A 36 41.44 -3.68 -4.06
CA VAL A 36 41.50 -4.17 -2.67
C VAL A 36 40.46 -3.46 -1.80
N ALA A 37 40.38 -2.13 -1.89
CA ALA A 37 39.44 -1.34 -1.11
C ALA A 37 37.97 -1.66 -1.46
N GLU A 38 37.67 -1.93 -2.72
CA GLU A 38 36.34 -2.35 -3.18
C GLU A 38 35.96 -3.74 -2.65
N TYR A 39 36.90 -4.69 -2.62
CA TYR A 39 36.67 -6.03 -2.09
C TYR A 39 36.39 -6.05 -0.58
N PHE A 40 37.09 -5.20 0.18
CA PHE A 40 36.89 -5.06 1.63
C PHE A 40 35.88 -3.98 2.00
N ALA A 41 35.25 -3.34 1.01
CA ALA A 41 34.17 -2.41 1.28
C ALA A 41 33.03 -3.21 1.94
N PRO A 42 32.45 -2.70 3.05
CA PRO A 42 31.24 -3.30 3.57
C PRO A 42 30.21 -3.35 2.45
N GLU A 43 29.58 -4.50 2.25
CA GLU A 43 28.43 -4.59 1.34
C GLU A 43 27.45 -3.48 1.74
N PRO A 44 26.92 -2.71 0.77
CA PRO A 44 25.92 -1.70 1.11
C PRO A 44 24.79 -2.40 1.86
N GLU A 45 24.45 -1.89 3.05
CA GLU A 45 23.27 -2.37 3.77
C GLU A 45 22.06 -2.21 2.85
N VAL A 46 21.58 -3.32 2.29
CA VAL A 46 20.32 -3.33 1.56
C VAL A 46 19.24 -3.17 2.62
N THR A 47 18.88 -1.93 2.93
CA THR A 47 17.60 -1.68 3.57
C THR A 47 16.55 -2.12 2.57
N GLU A 48 15.89 -3.26 2.78
CA GLU A 48 14.67 -3.62 2.07
C GLU A 48 13.68 -2.47 2.27
N GLN A 49 13.63 -1.54 1.32
CA GLN A 49 12.59 -0.56 1.24
C GLN A 49 11.32 -1.35 0.94
N ALA A 50 10.42 -1.45 1.91
CA ALA A 50 9.14 -2.12 1.73
C ALA A 50 8.51 -1.61 0.42
N ALA A 51 8.12 -2.53 -0.46
CA ALA A 51 7.52 -2.17 -1.73
C ALA A 51 6.34 -1.20 -1.46
N PRO A 52 6.20 -0.11 -2.25
CA PRO A 52 5.11 0.83 -2.05
C PRO A 52 3.77 0.08 -2.18
N TRP A 53 2.81 0.43 -1.32
CA TRP A 53 1.46 -0.16 -1.38
C TRP A 53 0.82 0.12 -2.74
N VAL A 54 0.01 -0.83 -3.21
CA VAL A 54 -0.83 -0.61 -4.40
C VAL A 54 -1.85 0.48 -4.08
N GLN A 55 -1.92 1.53 -4.89
CA GLN A 55 -2.92 2.59 -4.71
C GLN A 55 -4.10 2.35 -5.66
N ALA A 56 -5.30 2.36 -5.10
CA ALA A 56 -6.54 2.21 -5.85
C ALA A 56 -7.53 3.31 -5.49
N SER A 57 -8.13 3.93 -6.48
CA SER A 57 -9.13 4.98 -6.31
C SER A 57 -10.53 4.41 -6.36
N LEU A 58 -11.42 4.89 -5.48
CA LEU A 58 -12.86 4.67 -5.64
C LEU A 58 -13.46 5.85 -6.40
N THR A 59 -14.09 5.58 -7.53
CA THR A 59 -14.77 6.60 -8.36
C THR A 59 -16.23 6.26 -8.55
N ASP A 60 -16.99 7.23 -9.08
CA ASP A 60 -18.42 7.05 -9.40
C ASP A 60 -19.24 6.52 -8.22
N VAL A 61 -18.94 7.05 -7.02
CA VAL A 61 -19.66 6.69 -5.80
C VAL A 61 -21.12 7.06 -5.97
N ALA A 62 -21.99 6.07 -5.81
CA ALA A 62 -23.43 6.22 -5.88
C ALA A 62 -24.09 5.51 -4.72
N VAL A 63 -25.07 6.17 -4.10
CA VAL A 63 -25.92 5.58 -3.06
C VAL A 63 -27.35 5.54 -3.57
N THR A 64 -27.96 4.36 -3.52
CA THR A 64 -29.32 4.12 -3.97
C THR A 64 -30.13 3.42 -2.89
N GLY A 65 -31.45 3.55 -2.93
CA GLY A 65 -32.37 2.98 -1.94
C GLY A 65 -33.73 3.65 -2.05
N GLU A 66 -34.79 3.02 -1.55
CA GLU A 66 -36.16 3.54 -1.68
C GLU A 66 -36.33 4.94 -1.06
N ALA A 67 -35.64 5.19 0.05
CA ALA A 67 -35.64 6.46 0.76
C ALA A 67 -34.26 7.16 0.72
N ALA A 68 -33.39 6.80 -0.22
CA ALA A 68 -32.10 7.43 -0.40
C ALA A 68 -32.19 8.56 -1.43
N ARG A 69 -31.57 9.70 -1.14
CA ARG A 69 -31.41 10.79 -2.11
C ARG A 69 -30.15 11.60 -1.84
N LEU A 70 -29.53 12.10 -2.90
CA LEU A 70 -28.42 13.04 -2.80
C LEU A 70 -28.95 14.47 -2.71
N VAL A 71 -28.54 15.21 -1.68
CA VAL A 71 -28.88 16.63 -1.46
C VAL A 71 -27.59 17.41 -1.27
N GLY A 72 -27.19 18.20 -2.29
CA GLY A 72 -25.83 18.71 -2.35
C GLY A 72 -24.86 17.53 -2.45
N ASP A 73 -23.90 17.46 -1.54
CA ASP A 73 -22.90 16.38 -1.45
C ASP A 73 -23.22 15.36 -0.34
N ILE A 74 -24.42 15.44 0.27
CA ILE A 74 -24.81 14.60 1.41
C ILE A 74 -25.90 13.61 0.98
N HIS A 75 -25.67 12.33 1.25
CA HIS A 75 -26.64 11.27 1.02
C HIS A 75 -27.64 11.17 2.17
N TRP A 76 -28.86 11.61 1.93
CA TRP A 76 -29.94 11.47 2.90
C TRP A 76 -30.48 10.06 2.80
N VAL A 77 -30.51 9.33 3.92
CA VAL A 77 -31.02 7.97 4.01
C VAL A 77 -31.95 7.88 5.21
N LYS A 78 -33.14 7.33 5.02
CA LYS A 78 -34.06 7.17 6.15
C LYS A 78 -33.57 6.05 7.09
N VAL A 79 -33.56 6.31 8.39
CA VAL A 79 -33.27 5.32 9.42
C VAL A 79 -34.18 4.09 9.25
N GLY A 80 -33.60 2.91 9.39
CA GLY A 80 -34.30 1.63 9.21
C GLY A 80 -34.63 1.28 7.76
N THR A 81 -34.12 2.01 6.77
CA THR A 81 -34.24 1.64 5.35
C THR A 81 -32.91 1.16 4.79
N GLU A 82 -32.98 0.18 3.88
CA GLU A 82 -31.80 -0.34 3.20
C GLU A 82 -31.31 0.65 2.15
N PHE A 83 -29.99 0.73 2.01
CA PHE A 83 -29.32 1.42 0.92
C PHE A 83 -28.22 0.54 0.32
N VAL A 84 -27.90 0.81 -0.94
CA VAL A 84 -26.79 0.21 -1.67
C VAL A 84 -25.84 1.31 -2.07
N LEU A 85 -24.59 1.23 -1.59
CA LEU A 85 -23.48 2.04 -2.08
C LEU A 85 -22.71 1.24 -3.12
N THR A 86 -22.41 1.87 -4.26
CA THR A 86 -21.53 1.32 -5.28
C THR A 86 -20.44 2.30 -5.65
N ALA A 87 -19.26 1.80 -6.00
CA ALA A 87 -18.17 2.58 -6.57
C ALA A 87 -17.36 1.73 -7.56
N ASN A 88 -16.73 2.37 -8.53
CA ASN A 88 -15.73 1.74 -9.38
C ASN A 88 -14.36 1.77 -8.70
N LEU A 89 -13.57 0.71 -8.87
CA LEU A 89 -12.22 0.60 -8.36
C LEU A 89 -11.23 0.76 -9.53
N LEU A 90 -10.43 1.81 -9.50
CA LEU A 90 -9.42 2.10 -10.51
C LEU A 90 -8.03 2.04 -9.88
N LEU A 91 -7.08 1.37 -10.51
CA LEU A 91 -5.69 1.43 -10.07
C LEU A 91 -5.05 2.74 -10.49
N SER A 92 -4.11 3.24 -9.69
CA SER A 92 -3.34 4.45 -10.03
C SER A 92 -2.45 4.30 -11.26
N ASP A 93 -2.14 3.06 -11.65
CA ASP A 93 -1.44 2.72 -12.88
C ASP A 93 -2.46 2.10 -13.86
N GLU A 94 -2.72 2.79 -14.97
CA GLU A 94 -3.74 2.42 -15.96
C GLU A 94 -3.42 1.10 -16.68
N GLU A 95 -2.16 0.66 -16.67
CA GLU A 95 -1.73 -0.62 -17.27
C GLU A 95 -1.70 -1.77 -16.26
N ALA A 96 -1.89 -1.48 -14.98
CA ALA A 96 -1.89 -2.50 -13.93
C ALA A 96 -3.25 -3.20 -13.85
N SER A 97 -3.23 -4.53 -13.79
CA SER A 97 -4.40 -5.32 -13.40
C SER A 97 -4.57 -5.25 -11.88
N LEU A 98 -5.84 -5.26 -11.41
CA LEU A 98 -6.14 -5.37 -9.98
C LEU A 98 -5.34 -6.54 -9.39
N PRO A 99 -4.60 -6.39 -8.28
CA PRO A 99 -3.98 -7.52 -7.62
C PRO A 99 -5.01 -8.60 -7.33
N GLU A 100 -4.62 -9.88 -7.39
CA GLU A 100 -5.54 -10.99 -7.09
C GLU A 100 -6.21 -10.83 -5.71
N SER A 101 -5.49 -10.26 -4.73
CA SER A 101 -6.02 -9.92 -3.40
C SER A 101 -7.16 -8.89 -3.40
N LEU A 102 -7.34 -8.16 -4.50
CA LEU A 102 -8.41 -7.18 -4.73
C LEU A 102 -9.44 -7.66 -5.76
N GLN A 103 -9.09 -8.65 -6.58
CA GLN A 103 -10.03 -9.28 -7.49
C GLN A 103 -10.92 -10.24 -6.68
N ASN A 104 -12.17 -9.86 -6.41
CA ASN A 104 -13.14 -10.73 -5.72
C ASN A 104 -12.87 -10.90 -4.22
N CYS A 105 -12.72 -9.79 -3.49
CA CYS A 105 -12.53 -9.80 -2.05
C CYS A 105 -13.64 -9.07 -1.28
N GLU A 106 -13.65 -9.26 0.04
CA GLU A 106 -14.49 -8.52 0.96
C GLU A 106 -13.66 -7.52 1.77
N LEU A 107 -14.21 -6.32 1.95
CA LEU A 107 -13.61 -5.22 2.68
C LEU A 107 -14.55 -4.81 3.82
N MET A 108 -14.05 -4.80 5.05
CA MET A 108 -14.77 -4.21 6.18
C MET A 108 -14.66 -2.69 6.11
N LEU A 109 -15.74 -2.01 5.72
CA LEU A 109 -15.85 -0.57 5.72
C LEU A 109 -16.43 -0.07 7.04
N MET A 110 -15.81 0.97 7.58
CA MET A 110 -16.24 1.63 8.80
C MET A 110 -16.92 2.94 8.43
N CYS A 111 -18.15 3.10 8.87
CA CYS A 111 -18.97 4.29 8.68
C CYS A 111 -19.15 4.94 10.05
N GLU A 112 -18.50 6.08 10.27
CA GLU A 112 -18.41 6.73 11.57
C GLU A 112 -19.58 7.70 11.74
N ARG A 113 -20.33 7.58 12.84
CA ARG A 113 -21.29 8.60 13.25
C ARG A 113 -20.52 9.76 13.86
N VAL A 114 -20.72 10.97 13.36
CA VAL A 114 -19.99 12.16 13.78
C VAL A 114 -20.90 13.22 14.38
N VAL A 115 -20.34 14.01 15.29
CA VAL A 115 -20.91 15.29 15.75
C VAL A 115 -20.04 16.44 15.24
N ASP A 116 -20.66 17.61 15.06
CA ASP A 116 -20.03 18.80 14.46
C ASP A 116 -19.34 18.50 13.11
N GLY A 117 -19.90 17.54 12.36
CA GLY A 117 -19.42 17.09 11.05
C GLY A 117 -18.07 16.37 11.04
N LYS A 118 -17.38 16.23 12.19
CA LYS A 118 -15.99 15.72 12.21
C LYS A 118 -15.62 14.82 13.36
N LEU A 119 -16.25 14.95 14.53
CA LEU A 119 -15.84 14.21 15.73
C LEU A 119 -16.54 12.85 15.76
N PRO A 120 -15.84 11.71 15.57
CA PRO A 120 -16.47 10.39 15.64
C PRO A 120 -16.95 10.10 17.06
N ILE A 121 -18.21 9.66 17.19
CA ILE A 121 -18.83 9.27 18.46
C ILE A 121 -19.27 7.80 18.48
N ASP A 122 -19.38 7.17 17.30
CA ASP A 122 -19.77 5.77 17.13
C ASP A 122 -19.32 5.27 15.73
N ASP A 123 -19.30 3.96 15.50
CA ASP A 123 -19.07 3.38 14.16
C ASP A 123 -20.00 2.21 13.85
N MET A 124 -20.48 2.17 12.60
CA MET A 124 -21.11 0.99 12.02
C MET A 124 -20.13 0.33 11.05
N ARG A 125 -20.14 -1.00 11.02
CA ARG A 125 -19.23 -1.79 10.19
C ARG A 125 -20.01 -2.57 9.16
N TYR A 126 -19.67 -2.36 7.90
CA TYR A 126 -20.30 -2.99 6.76
C TYR A 126 -19.29 -3.82 5.99
N ILE A 127 -19.74 -4.94 5.45
CA ILE A 127 -18.95 -5.73 4.52
C ILE A 127 -19.27 -5.20 3.13
N ALA A 128 -18.26 -4.68 2.44
CA ALA A 128 -18.32 -4.37 1.03
C ALA A 128 -17.69 -5.51 0.23
N SER A 129 -18.32 -5.91 -0.87
CA SER A 129 -17.74 -6.84 -1.84
C SER A 129 -17.08 -6.07 -2.97
N ILE A 130 -15.90 -6.48 -3.39
CA ILE A 130 -15.25 -6.04 -4.61
C ILE A 130 -15.41 -7.16 -5.63
N GLN A 131 -16.15 -6.93 -6.72
CA GLN A 131 -16.31 -7.91 -7.81
C GLN A 131 -16.11 -7.20 -9.14
N ASP A 132 -15.25 -7.76 -10.01
CA ASP A 132 -14.98 -7.22 -11.35
C ASP A 132 -14.66 -5.71 -11.35
N GLY A 133 -13.87 -5.24 -10.38
CA GLY A 133 -13.50 -3.83 -10.24
C GLY A 133 -14.62 -2.93 -9.74
N LYS A 134 -15.71 -3.49 -9.20
CA LYS A 134 -16.82 -2.74 -8.61
C LYS A 134 -16.95 -3.05 -7.12
N VAL A 135 -16.91 -2.01 -6.31
CA VAL A 135 -17.22 -2.08 -4.87
C VAL A 135 -18.72 -1.96 -4.70
N THR A 136 -19.32 -2.85 -3.91
CA THR A 136 -20.73 -2.83 -3.53
C THR A 136 -20.86 -3.04 -2.03
N LEU A 137 -21.62 -2.18 -1.36
CA LEU A 137 -21.95 -2.25 0.05
C LEU A 137 -23.46 -2.17 0.20
N ASN A 138 -24.04 -3.09 0.97
CA ASN A 138 -25.44 -3.02 1.41
C ASN A 138 -25.47 -2.61 2.87
N GLY A 139 -26.24 -1.58 3.21
CA GLY A 139 -26.27 -1.01 4.54
C GLY A 139 -27.66 -0.56 4.98
N GLN A 140 -27.76 -0.26 6.28
CA GLN A 140 -28.95 0.29 6.91
C GLN A 140 -28.51 1.01 8.18
N PHE A 141 -28.89 2.28 8.34
CA PHE A 141 -28.64 3.01 9.58
C PHE A 141 -29.70 2.69 10.64
N VAL A 142 -29.26 2.43 11.87
CA VAL A 142 -30.13 2.09 13.01
C VAL A 142 -30.50 3.30 13.86
N ASP A 143 -29.61 4.30 13.90
CA ASP A 143 -29.80 5.56 14.60
C ASP A 143 -29.77 6.73 13.61
N SER A 144 -30.43 7.83 13.97
CA SER A 144 -30.32 9.08 13.23
C SER A 144 -28.99 9.79 13.51
N GLY A 145 -28.52 10.58 12.55
CA GLY A 145 -27.34 11.44 12.72
C GLY A 145 -26.53 11.59 11.44
N ASN A 146 -25.39 12.27 11.55
CA ASN A 146 -24.46 12.40 10.44
C ASN A 146 -23.45 11.26 10.46
N TYR A 147 -23.29 10.60 9.33
CA TYR A 147 -22.34 9.51 9.17
C TYR A 147 -21.35 9.80 8.05
N VAL A 148 -20.13 9.32 8.19
CA VAL A 148 -19.08 9.50 7.17
C VAL A 148 -18.32 8.21 6.92
N ILE A 149 -18.01 7.95 5.64
CA ILE A 149 -17.00 6.97 5.24
C ILE A 149 -15.82 7.78 4.71
N SER A 150 -14.70 7.75 5.43
CA SER A 150 -13.51 8.53 5.08
C SER A 150 -12.35 7.64 4.64
N GLU A 151 -11.56 8.14 3.69
CA GLU A 151 -10.32 7.50 3.24
C GLU A 151 -9.39 7.20 4.42
N GLU A 152 -9.17 8.20 5.27
CA GLU A 152 -8.28 8.09 6.44
C GLU A 152 -8.69 6.91 7.33
N ARG A 153 -9.98 6.77 7.62
CA ARG A 153 -10.46 5.75 8.54
C ARG A 153 -10.35 4.35 7.96
N VAL A 154 -10.68 4.20 6.68
CA VAL A 154 -10.60 2.94 5.95
C VAL A 154 -9.14 2.50 5.83
N ASN A 155 -8.25 3.40 5.40
CA ASN A 155 -6.82 3.11 5.26
C ASN A 155 -6.14 2.77 6.59
N ARG A 156 -6.54 3.42 7.70
CA ARG A 156 -6.09 3.03 9.05
C ARG A 156 -6.55 1.63 9.45
N GLY A 157 -7.70 1.17 8.94
CA GLY A 157 -8.14 -0.22 9.09
C GLY A 157 -7.27 -1.20 8.29
N LEU A 158 -7.02 -0.87 7.03
CA LEU A 158 -6.17 -1.64 6.12
C LEU A 158 -4.73 -1.76 6.62
N GLU A 159 -4.18 -0.69 7.19
CA GLU A 159 -2.84 -0.68 7.76
C GLU A 159 -2.70 -1.65 8.95
N ARG A 160 -3.69 -1.71 9.84
CA ARG A 160 -3.68 -2.61 11.00
C ARG A 160 -3.63 -4.09 10.62
N ILE A 161 -4.10 -4.44 9.42
CA ILE A 161 -4.08 -5.81 8.90
C ILE A 161 -2.95 -6.03 7.87
N ASN A 162 -2.03 -5.07 7.73
CA ASN A 162 -0.96 -5.07 6.73
C ASN A 162 -1.47 -5.34 5.31
N ALA A 163 -2.63 -4.76 4.95
CA ALA A 163 -3.17 -4.92 3.61
C ALA A 163 -2.18 -4.34 2.57
N PRO A 164 -1.99 -5.02 1.42
CA PRO A 164 -0.99 -4.64 0.42
C PRO A 164 -1.41 -3.44 -0.44
N PHE A 165 -2.52 -2.79 -0.11
CA PHE A 165 -3.10 -1.69 -0.88
C PHE A 165 -3.67 -0.58 0.01
N ARG A 166 -3.86 0.60 -0.58
CA ARG A 166 -4.56 1.74 0.01
C ARG A 166 -5.60 2.26 -0.96
N LEU A 167 -6.70 2.77 -0.41
CA LEU A 167 -7.80 3.34 -1.17
C LEU A 167 -7.68 4.86 -1.18
N THR A 168 -8.09 5.52 -2.26
CA THR A 168 -8.18 6.97 -2.37
C THR A 168 -9.56 7.38 -2.86
N PHE A 169 -10.26 8.25 -2.14
CA PHE A 169 -11.62 8.68 -2.49
C PHE A 169 -12.07 9.88 -1.65
N ASP A 170 -13.03 10.63 -2.18
CA ASP A 170 -13.69 11.71 -1.43
C ASP A 170 -14.54 11.14 -0.30
N THR A 171 -14.60 11.86 0.83
CA THR A 171 -15.41 11.43 1.98
C THR A 171 -16.88 11.32 1.57
N VAL A 172 -17.50 10.18 1.85
CA VAL A 172 -18.93 9.96 1.58
C VAL A 172 -19.70 10.35 2.84
N GLU A 173 -20.51 11.40 2.72
CA GLU A 173 -21.32 11.92 3.82
C GLU A 173 -22.77 11.45 3.74
N PHE A 174 -23.33 11.13 4.90
CA PHE A 174 -24.72 10.73 5.04
C PHE A 174 -25.43 11.55 6.12
N ASP A 175 -26.71 11.83 5.88
CA ASP A 175 -27.66 12.26 6.90
C ASP A 175 -28.70 11.14 7.07
N ALA A 176 -28.58 10.41 8.18
CA ALA A 176 -29.54 9.41 8.58
C ALA A 176 -30.72 10.08 9.28
N TYR A 177 -31.84 10.25 8.57
CA TYR A 177 -33.00 11.02 9.04
C TYR A 177 -34.19 10.11 9.43
N LEU A 178 -35.09 10.64 10.26
CA LEU A 178 -36.28 9.92 10.76
C LEU A 178 -37.48 9.95 9.80
#